data_AF-A0AAD4MA29-F1
#
_entry.id   AF-A0AAD4MA29-F1
#
_cell.length_a   1.000
_cell.length_b   1.000
_cell.length_c   1.000
_cell.angle_alpha   90.00
_cell.angle_beta   90.00
_cell.angle_gamma   90.00
#
_symmetry.space_group_name_H-M   'P 1'
#
loop_
_entity.id
_entity.type
_entity.pdbx_description
1 polymer ?
#
loop_
_entity_poly.entity_id
_entity_poly.type
_entity_poly.pdbx_seq_one_letter_code
_entity_poly.pdbx_strand_id
1 'polypeptide(L)'
;MFHSILLLPSWLFILSLLASNVHGARLVDFQVAQPPPLPQDATRCTVLILKRTFAFSFGAPEVVQLTPPTDCGVPGSWAGISLNFTVTSNGTQFDRLGIVTFQNVEIWRTSTPEPVRGDGIIWTYLKDVTRFIPLFSKPGTFILQLDNLIEPGLDGEYATTLEATYFASSQEHPPAPRSDLIVPLTTLRTIRGTMLPSPPGFRSVLYPLLLQQQNRRSHRLQLNVTLPRNAVAAYAELQASGNGNEEFWYFNVPNQFLGDLPAGTTFGNGPFREVRVLVDGQVAGVAFPYAVIFTGGIVPTAWRPITSYGAIDLPTYHLDLTPFIPILTDGKPHNISLDVASAEPDHRIDQNWFVSGLLQVRLDSSSRPTTGRITRYEASNFATSSASGSVNGEDVHITVSASHSVHIEAEIIGGSGARTEVVFTQALQYENVQDYLQNTTVQNVFQTASGQVLSRHNGEIALQDTFVYPLVINFAITSPDGSNFSVAVDHSYDRILRPAPFILGSTIAERQLSGGSFHLAPTGNTGSNGTSNNTFDYVDTTGHTYTRQVNASSNVITLDRQGGNLAPSPIPDQLSEVSPAQAVMKARLPGGRVIGGN
;
A
#
# COMPACT_ATOMS: atom_id res chain seq x y z
N MET A 1 -54.66 -8.87 -72.61
CA MET A 1 -54.53 -10.33 -72.45
C MET A 1 -54.76 -10.68 -71.00
N PHE A 2 -55.64 -11.65 -70.77
CA PHE A 2 -56.01 -12.22 -69.47
C PHE A 2 -54.79 -12.69 -68.65
N HIS A 3 -54.79 -12.46 -67.34
CA HIS A 3 -55.14 -13.52 -66.37
C HIS A 3 -55.43 -12.94 -64.98
N SER A 4 -56.41 -13.56 -64.34
CA SER A 4 -57.14 -13.18 -63.14
C SER A 4 -56.56 -13.78 -61.84
N ILE A 5 -57.26 -13.48 -60.73
CA ILE A 5 -57.41 -14.23 -59.44
C ILE A 5 -56.67 -13.55 -58.27
N LEU A 6 -57.32 -12.74 -57.41
CA LEU A 6 -58.36 -12.94 -56.36
C LEU A 6 -57.76 -13.04 -54.93
N LEU A 7 -58.27 -12.16 -54.06
CA LEU A 7 -58.56 -12.28 -52.61
C LEU A 7 -57.45 -12.13 -51.53
N LEU A 8 -57.67 -11.12 -50.68
CA LEU A 8 -57.26 -10.93 -49.27
C LEU A 8 -57.82 -12.05 -48.33
N PRO A 9 -57.48 -12.19 -47.01
CA PRO A 9 -56.78 -11.26 -46.10
C PRO A 9 -55.78 -11.87 -45.03
N SER A 10 -55.02 -10.97 -44.38
CA SER A 10 -54.64 -10.91 -42.94
C SER A 10 -54.02 -12.12 -42.20
N TRP A 11 -52.72 -12.05 -41.89
CA TRP A 11 -52.15 -12.53 -40.61
C TRP A 11 -51.08 -11.53 -40.12
N LEU A 12 -51.35 -10.89 -38.97
CA LEU A 12 -50.36 -10.14 -38.18
C LEU A 12 -49.36 -11.14 -37.59
N PHE A 13 -48.06 -10.95 -37.83
CA PHE A 13 -47.01 -11.43 -36.94
C PHE A 13 -46.44 -10.23 -36.19
N ILE A 14 -46.84 -10.11 -34.92
CA ILE A 14 -46.19 -9.23 -33.95
C ILE A 14 -44.83 -9.87 -33.65
N LEU A 15 -43.75 -9.33 -34.21
CA LEU A 15 -42.41 -9.56 -33.68
C LEU A 15 -42.30 -8.73 -32.38
N SER A 16 -42.47 -9.38 -31.24
CA SER A 16 -42.02 -8.84 -29.96
C SER A 16 -40.49 -8.78 -29.98
N LEU A 17 -39.95 -7.60 -30.27
CA LEU A 17 -38.58 -7.24 -29.92
C LEU A 17 -38.45 -7.34 -28.39
N LEU A 18 -37.90 -8.44 -27.91
CA LEU A 18 -37.21 -8.48 -26.63
C LEU A 18 -35.98 -7.57 -26.79
N ALA A 19 -36.16 -6.28 -26.53
CA ALA A 19 -35.04 -5.40 -26.22
C ALA A 19 -34.46 -5.94 -24.91
N SER A 20 -33.42 -6.78 -25.01
CA SER A 20 -32.49 -6.99 -23.91
C SER A 20 -31.96 -5.61 -23.56
N ASN A 21 -32.42 -5.07 -22.44
CA ASN A 21 -31.83 -3.90 -21.82
C ASN A 21 -30.41 -4.31 -21.39
N VAL A 22 -29.44 -4.20 -22.30
CA VAL A 22 -28.02 -4.29 -21.98
C VAL A 22 -27.71 -3.05 -21.14
N HIS A 23 -27.87 -3.18 -19.83
CA HIS A 23 -27.31 -2.21 -18.90
C HIS A 23 -25.80 -2.44 -18.92
N GLY A 24 -25.06 -1.46 -19.41
CA GLY A 24 -23.62 -1.44 -19.26
C GLY A 24 -23.26 -1.52 -17.77
N ALA A 25 -22.44 -2.51 -17.39
CA ALA A 25 -22.02 -2.74 -16.02
C ALA A 25 -20.61 -2.19 -15.82
N ARG A 26 -20.40 -1.47 -14.71
CA ARG A 26 -19.07 -1.02 -14.30
C ARG A 26 -18.11 -2.20 -14.16
N LEU A 27 -16.85 -2.01 -14.54
CA LEU A 27 -15.80 -2.97 -14.24
C LEU A 27 -15.59 -3.02 -12.72
N VAL A 28 -15.69 -4.21 -12.14
CA VAL A 28 -15.46 -4.41 -10.70
C VAL A 28 -13.98 -4.71 -10.48
N ASP A 29 -13.23 -3.72 -10.03
CA ASP A 29 -11.82 -3.87 -9.68
C ASP A 29 -11.68 -4.33 -8.23
N PHE A 30 -10.68 -5.15 -7.94
CA PHE A 30 -10.39 -5.61 -6.58
C PHE A 30 -8.92 -6.04 -6.41
N GLN A 31 -8.45 -5.96 -5.16
CA GLN A 31 -7.21 -6.59 -4.72
C GLN A 31 -7.54 -7.97 -4.13
N VAL A 32 -6.74 -8.98 -4.45
CA VAL A 32 -6.85 -10.28 -3.77
C VAL A 32 -6.35 -10.14 -2.34
N ALA A 33 -7.23 -10.35 -1.37
CA ALA A 33 -6.95 -10.33 0.05
C ALA A 33 -7.99 -11.16 0.79
N GLN A 34 -7.66 -11.59 2.01
CA GLN A 34 -8.60 -12.24 2.91
C GLN A 34 -9.72 -11.29 3.36
N PRO A 35 -10.97 -11.78 3.51
CA PRO A 35 -11.97 -11.07 4.28
C PRO A 35 -11.48 -10.85 5.73
N PRO A 36 -11.73 -9.68 6.35
CA PRO A 36 -11.41 -9.46 7.75
C PRO A 36 -12.04 -10.54 8.66
N PRO A 37 -11.27 -11.09 9.62
CA PRO A 37 -11.75 -12.10 10.58
C PRO A 37 -12.60 -11.45 11.69
N LEU A 38 -13.69 -10.80 11.29
CA LEU A 38 -14.60 -10.09 12.18
C LEU A 38 -15.85 -10.93 12.48
N PRO A 39 -16.41 -10.85 13.70
CA PRO A 39 -17.58 -11.63 14.10
C PRO A 39 -18.77 -11.43 13.14
N GLN A 40 -19.29 -12.52 12.59
CA GLN A 40 -20.39 -12.45 11.62
C GLN A 40 -21.77 -12.32 12.29
N ASP A 41 -21.93 -12.85 13.49
CA ASP A 41 -23.17 -12.92 14.27
C ASP A 41 -23.27 -11.86 15.39
N ALA A 42 -22.25 -11.00 15.55
CA ALA A 42 -22.30 -9.90 16.50
C ALA A 42 -23.28 -8.79 16.05
N THR A 43 -23.85 -8.08 17.02
CA THR A 43 -24.60 -6.83 16.76
C THR A 43 -23.65 -5.79 16.14
N ARG A 44 -24.10 -5.12 15.07
CA ARG A 44 -23.28 -4.19 14.27
C ARG A 44 -23.86 -2.79 14.28
N CYS A 45 -22.99 -1.79 14.38
CA CYS A 45 -23.32 -0.38 14.21
C CYS A 45 -22.49 0.16 13.06
N THR A 46 -23.15 0.59 11.98
CA THR A 46 -22.47 1.18 10.82
C THR A 46 -22.67 2.69 10.84
N VAL A 47 -21.56 3.42 10.77
CA VAL A 47 -21.52 4.88 10.73
C VAL A 47 -20.96 5.30 9.38
N LEU A 48 -21.72 6.09 8.63
CA LEU A 48 -21.20 6.79 7.46
C LEU A 48 -20.18 7.83 7.94
N ILE A 49 -18.90 7.63 7.62
CA ILE A 49 -17.85 8.58 7.95
C ILE A 49 -17.91 9.75 6.98
N LEU A 50 -17.86 9.46 5.68
CA LEU A 50 -17.91 10.48 4.63
C LEU A 50 -18.46 9.94 3.31
N LYS A 51 -18.98 10.86 2.51
CA LYS A 51 -19.37 10.63 1.12
C LYS A 51 -18.94 11.84 0.30
N ARG A 52 -18.02 11.66 -0.64
CA ARG A 52 -17.45 12.77 -1.43
C ARG A 52 -17.07 12.35 -2.83
N THR A 53 -17.31 13.23 -3.79
CA THR A 53 -16.71 13.17 -5.12
C THR A 53 -15.43 14.00 -5.17
N PHE A 54 -14.31 13.36 -5.48
CA PHE A 54 -12.98 13.95 -5.59
C PHE A 54 -12.69 14.24 -7.08
N ALA A 55 -12.87 15.49 -7.48
CA ALA A 55 -12.62 16.01 -8.83
C ALA A 55 -11.46 17.03 -8.81
N PHE A 56 -11.71 18.24 -8.29
CA PHE A 56 -10.71 19.28 -8.04
C PHE A 56 -10.26 19.25 -6.57
N SER A 57 -9.76 18.11 -6.12
CA SER A 57 -9.48 17.84 -4.71
C SER A 57 -8.02 17.92 -4.32
N PHE A 58 -7.13 18.28 -5.24
CA PHE A 58 -5.72 18.47 -4.96
C PHE A 58 -5.51 19.47 -3.81
N GLY A 59 -4.91 19.02 -2.71
CA GLY A 59 -4.74 19.84 -1.52
C GLY A 59 -6.02 20.12 -0.73
N ALA A 60 -7.13 19.49 -1.08
CA ALA A 60 -8.44 19.71 -0.48
C ALA A 60 -9.02 18.37 0.03
N PRO A 61 -8.50 17.83 1.15
CA PRO A 61 -9.00 16.58 1.71
C PRO A 61 -10.46 16.71 2.20
N GLU A 62 -11.11 15.59 2.44
CA GLU A 62 -12.35 15.54 3.20
C GLU A 62 -12.04 15.40 4.69
N VAL A 63 -12.62 16.29 5.49
CA VAL A 63 -12.37 16.37 6.94
C VAL A 63 -13.71 16.29 7.66
N VAL A 64 -13.89 15.26 8.47
CA VAL A 64 -15.13 15.01 9.22
C VAL A 64 -14.82 14.77 10.70
N GLN A 65 -15.79 15.04 11.57
CA GLN A 65 -15.71 14.62 12.97
C GLN A 65 -16.43 13.27 13.12
N LEU A 66 -15.70 12.26 13.57
CA LEU A 66 -16.24 10.95 13.88
C LEU A 66 -16.44 10.82 15.38
N THR A 67 -17.64 10.46 15.79
CA THR A 67 -17.98 10.12 17.18
C THR A 67 -18.30 8.62 17.24
N PRO A 68 -17.73 7.86 18.19
CA PRO A 68 -18.02 6.43 18.30
C PRO A 68 -19.50 6.16 18.61
N PRO A 69 -20.11 5.11 18.03
CA PRO A 69 -21.45 4.70 18.41
C PRO A 69 -21.47 4.12 19.82
N THR A 70 -22.57 4.34 20.54
CA THR A 70 -22.80 3.78 21.88
C THR A 70 -23.73 2.58 21.88
N ASP A 71 -24.47 2.35 20.78
CA ASP A 71 -25.48 1.29 20.68
C ASP A 71 -24.85 -0.11 20.50
N CYS A 72 -23.57 -0.17 20.13
CA CYS A 72 -22.81 -1.41 19.96
C CYS A 72 -21.75 -1.61 21.05
N GLY A 73 -22.06 -1.19 22.27
CA GLY A 73 -21.20 -1.37 23.44
C GLY A 73 -20.52 -0.09 23.91
N VAL A 74 -19.85 -0.19 25.05
CA VAL A 74 -19.09 0.93 25.62
C VAL A 74 -17.93 1.27 24.68
N PRO A 75 -17.69 2.56 24.35
CA PRO A 75 -16.58 2.93 23.49
C PRO A 75 -15.26 2.31 23.91
N GLY A 76 -14.70 1.50 23.02
CA GLY A 76 -13.46 0.76 23.23
C GLY A 76 -13.62 -0.68 23.70
N SER A 77 -14.83 -1.17 23.91
CA SER A 77 -15.08 -2.58 24.26
C SER A 77 -15.49 -3.44 23.07
N TRP A 78 -15.33 -2.98 21.83
CA TRP A 78 -15.76 -3.72 20.64
C TRP A 78 -14.93 -4.99 20.40
N ALA A 79 -15.56 -6.02 19.83
CA ALA A 79 -14.88 -7.22 19.35
C ALA A 79 -14.10 -6.96 18.05
N GLY A 80 -14.45 -5.91 17.31
CA GLY A 80 -13.72 -5.50 16.11
C GLY A 80 -14.29 -4.22 15.48
N ILE A 81 -13.52 -3.64 14.56
CA ILE A 81 -13.93 -2.48 13.76
C ILE A 81 -13.42 -2.67 12.33
N SER A 82 -14.27 -2.45 11.33
CA SER A 82 -13.87 -2.38 9.93
C SER A 82 -14.14 -1.03 9.30
N LEU A 83 -13.35 -0.69 8.28
CA LEU A 83 -13.64 0.36 7.32
C LEU A 83 -14.06 -0.26 6.00
N ASN A 84 -15.20 0.19 5.48
CA ASN A 84 -15.70 -0.18 4.15
C ASN A 84 -15.56 1.03 3.23
N PHE A 85 -14.65 0.94 2.25
CA PHE A 85 -14.42 2.02 1.28
C PHE A 85 -14.89 1.59 -0.09
N THR A 86 -15.95 2.23 -0.58
CA THR A 86 -16.51 2.00 -1.91
C THR A 86 -16.27 3.21 -2.79
N VAL A 87 -15.71 2.99 -3.97
CA VAL A 87 -15.34 4.07 -4.88
C VAL A 87 -15.75 3.70 -6.29
N THR A 88 -16.27 4.69 -7.01
CA THR A 88 -16.61 4.58 -8.43
C THR A 88 -15.93 5.70 -9.18
N SER A 89 -15.46 5.41 -10.39
CA SER A 89 -14.91 6.44 -11.27
C SER A 89 -15.25 6.13 -12.72
N ASN A 90 -15.65 7.16 -13.46
CA ASN A 90 -15.87 7.09 -14.90
C ASN A 90 -15.11 8.25 -15.56
N GLY A 91 -14.55 8.00 -16.74
CA GLY A 91 -13.72 8.94 -17.48
C GLY A 91 -12.29 8.42 -17.66
N THR A 92 -11.41 9.31 -18.10
CA THR A 92 -9.97 9.08 -18.19
C THR A 92 -9.31 9.72 -16.97
N GLN A 93 -8.58 8.94 -16.18
CA GLN A 93 -7.82 9.44 -15.04
C GLN A 93 -6.65 8.50 -14.72
N PHE A 94 -5.65 8.97 -14.00
CA PHE A 94 -4.61 8.12 -13.41
C PHE A 94 -5.02 7.57 -12.05
N ASP A 95 -4.39 6.49 -11.60
CA ASP A 95 -4.48 6.11 -10.18
C ASP A 95 -4.05 7.24 -9.25
N ARG A 96 -4.76 7.36 -8.13
CA ARG A 96 -4.55 8.40 -7.12
C ARG A 96 -4.20 7.78 -5.78
N LEU A 97 -3.10 8.25 -5.20
CA LEU A 97 -2.74 7.91 -3.82
C LEU A 97 -3.76 8.54 -2.86
N GLY A 98 -4.34 7.70 -2.01
CA GLY A 98 -5.24 8.06 -0.94
C GLY A 98 -4.60 7.81 0.43
N ILE A 99 -4.85 8.73 1.35
CA ILE A 99 -4.34 8.67 2.72
C ILE A 99 -5.50 8.90 3.68
N VAL A 100 -5.73 7.93 4.56
CA VAL A 100 -6.74 8.00 5.61
C VAL A 100 -6.06 8.20 6.95
N THR A 101 -6.41 9.28 7.64
CA THR A 101 -5.93 9.54 8.99
C THR A 101 -7.07 9.73 9.97
N PHE A 102 -6.84 9.31 11.21
CA PHE A 102 -7.75 9.55 12.32
C PHE A 102 -6.97 10.04 13.54
N GLN A 103 -7.33 11.21 14.06
CA GLN A 103 -6.59 11.88 15.14
C GLN A 103 -5.10 12.05 14.83
N ASN A 104 -4.77 12.45 13.59
CA ASN A 104 -3.41 12.62 13.06
C ASN A 104 -2.58 11.33 12.94
N VAL A 105 -3.18 10.16 13.14
CA VAL A 105 -2.54 8.86 12.90
C VAL A 105 -2.98 8.38 11.52
N GLU A 106 -2.04 8.06 10.64
CA GLU A 106 -2.37 7.36 9.40
C GLU A 106 -2.76 5.92 9.73
N ILE A 107 -3.95 5.52 9.30
CA ILE A 107 -4.51 4.18 9.56
C ILE A 107 -4.67 3.36 8.28
N TRP A 108 -4.56 4.01 7.11
CA TRP A 108 -4.64 3.36 5.82
C TRP A 108 -4.05 4.23 4.71
N ARG A 109 -3.16 3.63 3.91
CA ARG A 109 -2.69 4.15 2.64
C ARG A 109 -3.20 3.28 1.51
N THR A 110 -3.73 3.91 0.47
CA THR A 110 -4.36 3.24 -0.66
C THR A 110 -3.95 3.90 -1.96
N SER A 111 -4.05 3.20 -3.08
CA SER A 111 -4.06 3.78 -4.43
C SER A 111 -5.30 3.28 -5.16
N THR A 112 -6.01 4.18 -5.82
CA THR A 112 -7.22 3.82 -6.57
C THR A 112 -6.85 2.97 -7.80
N PRO A 113 -7.68 2.03 -8.24
CA PRO A 113 -7.63 1.51 -9.60
C PRO A 113 -7.75 2.64 -10.63
N GLU A 114 -7.01 2.52 -11.73
CA GLU A 114 -7.10 3.45 -12.85
C GLU A 114 -8.40 3.18 -13.64
N PRO A 115 -9.25 4.19 -13.95
CA PRO A 115 -10.57 3.96 -14.54
C PRO A 115 -10.53 3.44 -15.98
N VAL A 116 -11.59 2.74 -16.41
CA VAL A 116 -11.85 2.40 -17.81
C VAL A 116 -12.87 3.37 -18.43
N ARG A 117 -12.79 3.57 -19.75
CA ARG A 117 -13.84 4.28 -20.49
C ARG A 117 -15.12 3.44 -20.57
N GLY A 118 -16.26 4.11 -20.77
CA GLY A 118 -17.58 3.46 -20.82
C GLY A 118 -18.36 3.75 -19.55
N ASP A 119 -18.76 2.70 -18.83
CA ASP A 119 -19.49 2.84 -17.56
C ASP A 119 -18.58 3.12 -16.36
N GLY A 120 -17.27 2.98 -16.54
CA GLY A 120 -16.26 3.21 -15.51
C GLY A 120 -15.96 1.98 -14.67
N ILE A 121 -15.33 2.23 -13.52
CA ILE A 121 -14.94 1.23 -12.52
C ILE A 121 -15.77 1.39 -11.24
N ILE A 122 -15.85 0.30 -10.48
CA ILE A 122 -16.25 0.28 -9.09
C ILE A 122 -15.30 -0.66 -8.32
N TRP A 123 -14.94 -0.29 -7.10
CA TRP A 123 -14.25 -1.18 -6.20
C TRP A 123 -14.69 -0.92 -4.76
N THR A 124 -14.61 -1.97 -3.96
CA THR A 124 -14.91 -1.93 -2.54
C THR A 124 -13.82 -2.69 -1.80
N TYR A 125 -13.25 -2.08 -0.76
CA TYR A 125 -12.28 -2.74 0.11
C TYR A 125 -12.72 -2.66 1.57
N LEU A 126 -12.69 -3.82 2.24
CA LEU A 126 -13.03 -3.94 3.66
C LEU A 126 -11.74 -4.11 4.46
N LYS A 127 -11.34 -3.08 5.19
CA LYS A 127 -10.12 -3.07 6.00
C LYS A 127 -10.43 -3.31 7.47
N ASP A 128 -9.74 -4.26 8.09
CA ASP A 128 -9.74 -4.41 9.55
C ASP A 128 -8.93 -3.27 10.20
N VAL A 129 -9.58 -2.49 11.05
CA VAL A 129 -8.98 -1.40 11.83
C VAL A 129 -9.10 -1.62 13.34
N THR A 130 -9.37 -2.86 13.77
CA THR A 130 -9.52 -3.27 15.17
C THR A 130 -8.32 -2.88 16.03
N ARG A 131 -7.09 -2.98 15.49
CA ARG A 131 -5.88 -2.55 16.20
C ARG A 131 -5.85 -1.06 16.55
N PHE A 132 -6.71 -0.24 15.94
CA PHE A 132 -6.83 1.20 16.17
C PHE A 132 -7.94 1.56 17.17
N ILE A 133 -8.57 0.58 17.85
CA ILE A 133 -9.61 0.80 18.87
C ILE A 133 -9.29 1.97 19.84
N PRO A 134 -8.06 2.16 20.37
CA PRO A 134 -7.77 3.27 21.28
C PRO A 134 -8.05 4.66 20.67
N LEU A 135 -7.92 4.81 19.35
CA LEU A 135 -8.33 6.01 18.63
C LEU A 135 -9.85 6.04 18.50
N PHE A 136 -10.45 4.96 17.96
CA PHE A 136 -11.90 4.87 17.72
C PHE A 136 -12.77 4.95 18.97
N SER A 137 -12.19 4.80 20.17
CA SER A 137 -12.90 4.95 21.45
C SER A 137 -13.22 6.41 21.82
N LYS A 138 -12.74 7.39 21.04
CA LYS A 138 -12.89 8.82 21.34
C LYS A 138 -13.40 9.59 20.12
N PRO A 139 -14.21 10.64 20.30
CA PRO A 139 -14.51 11.58 19.22
C PRO A 139 -13.21 12.16 18.67
N GLY A 140 -13.12 12.29 17.34
CA GLY A 140 -11.90 12.77 16.71
C GLY A 140 -12.07 13.20 15.26
N THR A 141 -11.06 13.88 14.74
CA THR A 141 -11.02 14.29 13.34
C THR A 141 -10.56 13.14 12.46
N PHE A 142 -11.39 12.80 11.48
CA PHE A 142 -11.12 11.80 10.46
C PHE A 142 -10.91 12.52 9.12
N ILE A 143 -9.87 12.12 8.39
CA ILE A 143 -9.46 12.78 7.15
C ILE A 143 -9.23 11.72 6.08
N LEU A 144 -9.88 11.90 4.92
CA LEU A 144 -9.51 11.22 3.69
C LEU A 144 -8.92 12.25 2.74
N GLN A 145 -7.62 12.14 2.49
CA GLN A 145 -6.96 12.89 1.44
C GLN A 145 -6.86 12.02 0.19
N LEU A 146 -7.52 12.45 -0.87
CA LEU A 146 -7.43 11.86 -2.20
C LEU A 146 -7.26 12.99 -3.21
N ASP A 147 -6.03 13.19 -3.65
CA ASP A 147 -5.68 14.32 -4.50
C ASP A 147 -5.98 14.00 -5.96
N ASN A 148 -6.99 14.67 -6.51
CA ASN A 148 -7.38 14.56 -7.90
C ASN A 148 -7.37 15.94 -8.57
N LEU A 149 -7.06 15.93 -9.87
CA LEU A 149 -7.10 17.10 -10.73
C LEU A 149 -7.79 16.73 -12.04
N ILE A 150 -8.78 17.55 -12.42
CA ILE A 150 -9.46 17.47 -13.71
C ILE A 150 -8.86 18.51 -14.65
N GLU A 151 -8.49 18.08 -15.85
CA GLU A 151 -7.87 18.91 -16.88
C GLU A 151 -8.13 18.32 -18.28
N PRO A 152 -7.82 19.03 -19.39
CA PRO A 152 -8.04 18.49 -20.73
C PRO A 152 -7.40 17.10 -20.94
N GLY A 153 -8.23 16.09 -21.17
CA GLY A 153 -7.82 14.69 -21.32
C GLY A 153 -7.78 13.86 -20.02
N LEU A 154 -8.04 14.48 -18.86
CA LEU A 154 -8.23 13.82 -17.57
C LEU A 154 -9.55 14.32 -16.94
N ASP A 155 -10.64 13.63 -17.22
CA ASP A 155 -12.02 13.97 -16.81
C ASP A 155 -12.60 13.02 -15.76
N GLY A 156 -11.84 12.01 -15.32
CA GLY A 156 -12.32 11.04 -14.34
C GLY A 156 -12.36 11.59 -12.91
N GLU A 157 -13.54 11.53 -12.31
CA GLU A 157 -13.80 11.87 -10.91
C GLU A 157 -13.91 10.60 -10.05
N TYR A 158 -13.51 10.67 -8.78
CA TYR A 158 -13.66 9.55 -7.84
C TYR A 158 -14.79 9.83 -6.86
N ALA A 159 -15.95 9.22 -7.08
CA ALA A 159 -17.07 9.26 -6.14
C ALA A 159 -16.88 8.18 -5.07
N THR A 160 -16.80 8.60 -3.82
CA THR A 160 -16.40 7.75 -2.69
C THR A 160 -17.47 7.70 -1.61
N THR A 161 -17.57 6.56 -0.94
CA THR A 161 -18.32 6.36 0.31
C THR A 161 -17.44 5.56 1.26
N LEU A 162 -17.26 6.06 2.48
CA LEU A 162 -16.47 5.41 3.51
C LEU A 162 -17.30 5.26 4.79
N GLU A 163 -17.41 4.03 5.26
CA GLU A 163 -18.19 3.67 6.44
C GLU A 163 -17.33 2.93 7.46
N ALA A 164 -17.60 3.13 8.75
CA ALA A 164 -17.03 2.31 9.82
C ALA A 164 -18.11 1.40 10.40
N THR A 165 -17.82 0.09 10.51
CA THR A 165 -18.70 -0.87 11.18
C THR A 165 -18.06 -1.34 12.47
N TYR A 166 -18.78 -1.19 13.58
CA TYR A 166 -18.37 -1.58 14.92
C TYR A 166 -19.10 -2.85 15.33
N PHE A 167 -18.35 -3.85 15.80
CA PHE A 167 -18.89 -5.16 16.18
C PHE A 167 -18.96 -5.23 17.71
N ALA A 168 -20.18 -5.31 18.25
CA ALA A 168 -20.40 -5.39 19.68
C ALA A 168 -19.73 -6.62 20.28
N SER A 169 -19.13 -6.47 21.47
CA SER A 169 -18.60 -7.62 22.20
C SER A 169 -19.70 -8.41 22.89
N SER A 170 -19.51 -9.72 22.98
CA SER A 170 -20.33 -10.65 23.77
C SER A 170 -19.45 -11.61 24.58
N GLN A 171 -20.05 -12.62 25.20
CA GLN A 171 -19.29 -13.69 25.85
C GLN A 171 -18.56 -14.57 24.80
N GLU A 172 -19.19 -14.78 23.65
CA GLU A 172 -18.66 -15.52 22.50
C GLU A 172 -17.60 -14.71 21.74
N HIS A 173 -17.81 -13.38 21.64
CA HIS A 173 -16.92 -12.44 20.97
C HIS A 173 -16.42 -11.38 21.94
N PRO A 174 -15.44 -11.69 22.81
CA PRO A 174 -14.97 -10.73 23.81
C PRO A 174 -14.34 -9.48 23.17
N PRO A 175 -14.18 -8.37 23.92
CA PRO A 175 -13.49 -7.19 23.43
C PRO A 175 -12.11 -7.54 22.88
N ALA A 176 -11.76 -6.96 21.73
CA ALA A 176 -10.48 -7.23 21.10
C ALA A 176 -9.31 -6.78 21.98
N PRO A 177 -8.20 -7.55 22.05
CA PRO A 177 -6.96 -7.10 22.66
C PRO A 177 -6.48 -5.79 22.01
N ARG A 178 -5.90 -4.89 22.81
CA ARG A 178 -5.46 -3.58 22.35
C ARG A 178 -4.29 -3.04 23.15
N SER A 179 -3.67 -1.98 22.63
CA SER A 179 -2.80 -1.09 23.39
C SER A 179 -3.63 -0.17 24.29
N ASP A 180 -2.96 0.50 25.24
CA ASP A 180 -3.61 1.46 26.14
C ASP A 180 -3.75 2.84 25.47
N LEU A 181 -2.82 3.19 24.58
CA LEU A 181 -2.86 4.39 23.76
C LEU A 181 -2.06 4.23 22.47
N ILE A 182 -2.41 5.05 21.48
CA ILE A 182 -1.67 5.20 20.24
C ILE A 182 -1.07 6.60 20.18
N VAL A 183 0.22 6.68 19.87
CA VAL A 183 0.96 7.93 19.73
C VAL A 183 1.42 8.08 18.27
N PRO A 184 1.03 9.13 17.54
CA PRO A 184 1.53 9.34 16.17
C PRO A 184 3.04 9.64 16.21
N LEU A 185 3.80 9.06 15.29
CA LEU A 185 5.21 9.41 15.04
C LEU A 185 5.37 10.45 13.92
N THR A 186 4.25 10.90 13.36
CA THR A 186 4.22 11.91 12.31
C THR A 186 3.23 13.00 12.64
N THR A 187 3.47 14.20 12.12
CA THR A 187 2.51 15.30 12.19
C THR A 187 1.93 15.51 10.81
N LEU A 188 0.60 15.70 10.74
CA LEU A 188 -0.02 16.25 9.55
C LEU A 188 0.42 17.71 9.44
N ARG A 189 1.35 17.99 8.54
CA ARG A 189 1.79 19.37 8.31
C ARG A 189 0.96 19.95 7.18
N THR A 190 0.31 21.07 7.45
CA THR A 190 -0.23 21.91 6.38
C THR A 190 0.91 22.44 5.52
N ILE A 191 1.04 21.94 4.30
CA ILE A 191 1.98 22.51 3.32
C ILE A 191 1.29 23.70 2.66
N ARG A 192 1.76 24.93 2.96
CA ARG A 192 1.32 26.16 2.27
C ARG A 192 2.24 26.44 1.07
N GLY A 193 1.69 26.33 -0.15
CA GLY A 193 2.09 27.08 -1.36
C GLY A 193 3.28 26.56 -2.20
N THR A 194 3.09 26.60 -3.53
CA THR A 194 4.08 26.61 -4.65
C THR A 194 4.85 25.33 -5.05
N MET A 195 4.77 24.22 -4.31
CA MET A 195 5.74 23.10 -4.49
C MET A 195 5.18 21.78 -5.03
N LEU A 196 3.96 21.84 -5.55
CA LEU A 196 3.38 20.83 -6.45
C LEU A 196 2.85 21.63 -7.65
N PRO A 197 2.94 21.16 -8.91
CA PRO A 197 2.30 21.85 -10.03
C PRO A 197 0.80 21.88 -9.74
N SER A 198 0.33 23.00 -9.22
CA SER A 198 -1.03 23.19 -8.74
C SER A 198 -1.53 24.49 -9.35
N PRO A 199 -2.79 24.55 -9.83
CA PRO A 199 -3.36 25.78 -10.34
C PRO A 199 -3.30 26.89 -9.27
N PRO A 200 -3.10 28.17 -9.66
CA PRO A 200 -3.11 29.27 -8.70
C PRO A 200 -4.47 29.35 -7.99
N GLY A 201 -4.48 29.12 -6.66
CA GLY A 201 -5.68 29.21 -5.82
C GLY A 201 -5.82 28.15 -4.72
N PHE A 202 -5.08 27.05 -4.79
CA PHE A 202 -5.21 25.95 -3.81
C PHE A 202 -4.48 26.26 -2.49
N ARG A 203 -5.20 26.06 -1.37
CA ARG A 203 -4.70 26.26 0.00
C ARG A 203 -4.57 24.90 0.70
N SER A 204 -3.39 24.67 1.28
CA SER A 204 -3.17 23.78 2.44
C SER A 204 -3.36 22.28 2.21
N VAL A 205 -2.29 21.57 1.80
CA VAL A 205 -2.30 20.10 1.71
C VAL A 205 -1.93 19.44 3.04
N LEU A 206 -2.61 18.36 3.45
CA LEU A 206 -2.38 17.62 4.71
C LEU A 206 -1.77 16.23 4.46
N TYR A 207 -0.57 16.18 3.88
CA TYR A 207 0.13 14.89 3.79
C TYR A 207 0.75 14.49 5.14
N PRO A 208 0.79 13.19 5.49
CA PRO A 208 1.92 12.64 6.24
C PRO A 208 3.18 13.04 5.47
N LEU A 209 4.03 13.82 6.13
CA LEU A 209 5.00 14.68 5.47
C LEU A 209 5.76 14.01 4.31
N LEU A 210 5.74 14.68 3.16
CA LEU A 210 6.60 14.38 2.01
C LEU A 210 8.08 14.46 2.44
N LEU A 211 8.80 13.34 2.44
CA LEU A 211 10.27 13.38 2.50
C LEU A 211 10.77 13.81 1.12
N GLN A 212 10.72 15.11 0.85
CA GLN A 212 11.22 15.71 -0.39
C GLN A 212 12.68 16.09 -0.25
N GLN A 213 13.46 15.82 -1.30
CA GLN A 213 14.81 16.37 -1.39
C GLN A 213 14.75 17.84 -1.86
N GLN A 214 14.61 18.79 -0.93
CA GLN A 214 14.91 20.21 -1.23
C GLN A 214 16.32 20.59 -0.78
N ASN A 215 17.08 21.25 -1.66
CA ASN A 215 18.39 21.83 -1.37
C ASN A 215 19.43 20.86 -0.75
N ARG A 216 19.58 19.65 -1.32
CA ARG A 216 20.69 18.73 -1.02
C ARG A 216 20.78 18.24 0.44
N ARG A 217 19.73 18.36 1.26
CA ARG A 217 19.64 17.76 2.60
C ARG A 217 18.61 16.65 2.61
N SER A 218 19.01 15.44 3.02
CA SER A 218 18.09 14.33 3.28
C SER A 218 17.13 14.76 4.38
N HIS A 219 15.83 14.81 4.05
CA HIS A 219 14.81 15.21 5.02
C HIS A 219 14.53 14.03 5.93
N ARG A 220 14.92 14.17 7.19
CA ARG A 220 14.53 13.30 8.29
C ARG A 220 13.31 13.90 8.96
N LEU A 221 12.22 13.14 9.03
CA LEU A 221 11.09 13.53 9.86
C LEU A 221 11.51 13.39 11.32
N GLN A 222 11.23 14.41 12.14
CA GLN A 222 11.58 14.42 13.55
C GLN A 222 10.38 14.89 14.35
N LEU A 223 10.00 14.10 15.36
CA LEU A 223 8.95 14.45 16.29
C LEU A 223 9.48 14.31 17.72
N ASN A 224 9.24 15.32 18.53
CA ASN A 224 9.47 15.21 19.97
C ASN A 224 8.27 14.52 20.60
N VAL A 225 8.49 13.29 21.06
CA VAL A 225 7.47 12.42 21.65
C VAL A 225 7.72 12.32 23.15
N THR A 226 6.67 12.46 23.95
CA THR A 226 6.71 12.19 25.39
C THR A 226 5.76 11.05 25.70
N LEU A 227 6.30 9.90 26.10
CA LEU A 227 5.48 8.76 26.54
C LEU A 227 5.07 8.91 28.00
N PRO A 228 3.94 8.30 28.42
CA PRO A 228 3.60 8.18 29.83
C PRO A 228 4.74 7.51 30.61
N ARG A 229 5.08 8.06 31.78
CA ARG A 229 6.23 7.59 32.57
C ARG A 229 6.11 6.14 33.04
N ASN A 230 4.92 5.57 33.03
CA ASN A 230 4.64 4.18 33.36
C ASN A 230 4.45 3.29 32.13
N ALA A 231 4.86 3.71 30.93
CA ALA A 231 4.88 2.84 29.75
C ALA A 231 5.86 1.67 29.95
N VAL A 232 5.49 0.47 29.50
CA VAL A 232 6.28 -0.76 29.65
C VAL A 232 6.57 -1.47 28.33
N ALA A 233 5.83 -1.14 27.26
CA ALA A 233 6.12 -1.59 25.91
C ALA A 233 5.64 -0.57 24.87
N ALA A 234 6.31 -0.51 23.72
CA ALA A 234 5.93 0.31 22.59
C ALA A 234 6.28 -0.39 21.27
N TYR A 235 5.27 -0.62 20.43
CA TYR A 235 5.45 -1.24 19.11
C TYR A 235 5.17 -0.20 18.03
N ALA A 236 6.12 0.01 17.12
CA ALA A 236 5.95 0.91 16.00
C ALA A 236 5.27 0.20 14.82
N GLU A 237 4.40 0.92 14.12
CA GLU A 237 3.85 0.55 12.82
C GLU A 237 4.18 1.68 11.84
N LEU A 238 4.72 1.33 10.68
CA LEU A 238 5.20 2.25 9.65
C LEU A 238 4.46 2.03 8.33
N GLN A 239 4.24 3.11 7.59
CA GLN A 239 3.78 3.07 6.20
C GLN A 239 4.73 3.86 5.31
N ALA A 240 5.22 3.24 4.25
CA ALA A 240 6.19 3.83 3.34
C ALA A 240 5.84 3.53 1.89
N SER A 241 5.83 4.57 1.05
CA SER A 241 5.59 4.42 -0.40
C SER A 241 6.31 5.51 -1.19
N GLY A 242 7.03 5.09 -2.23
CA GLY A 242 7.66 5.99 -3.19
C GLY A 242 6.63 6.73 -4.05
N ASN A 243 6.99 7.91 -4.54
CA ASN A 243 6.14 8.74 -5.39
C ASN A 243 6.97 9.61 -6.34
N GLY A 244 6.39 10.00 -7.47
CA GLY A 244 7.11 10.77 -8.48
C GLY A 244 8.28 9.97 -9.04
N ASN A 245 9.50 10.51 -9.02
CA ASN A 245 10.68 9.76 -9.48
C ASN A 245 11.01 8.50 -8.64
N GLU A 246 10.36 8.34 -7.49
CA GLU A 246 10.48 7.17 -6.61
C GLU A 246 9.31 6.18 -6.79
N GLU A 247 8.38 6.40 -7.72
CA GLU A 247 7.24 5.49 -7.95
C GLU A 247 7.70 4.10 -8.42
N PHE A 248 8.74 4.06 -9.25
CA PHE A 248 9.33 2.86 -9.84
C PHE A 248 10.77 2.63 -9.36
N TRP A 249 11.07 2.98 -8.10
CA TRP A 249 12.42 2.99 -7.52
C TRP A 249 13.22 1.69 -7.76
N TYR A 250 12.57 0.54 -7.89
CA TYR A 250 13.18 -0.75 -8.19
C TYR A 250 13.84 -0.85 -9.59
N PHE A 251 13.60 0.13 -10.48
CA PHE A 251 14.28 0.31 -11.75
C PHE A 251 15.42 1.34 -11.71
N ASN A 252 15.57 2.07 -10.61
CA ASN A 252 16.62 3.09 -10.50
C ASN A 252 18.00 2.41 -10.46
N VAL A 253 19.02 3.06 -11.01
CA VAL A 253 20.37 2.51 -11.09
C VAL A 253 21.34 3.27 -10.19
N PRO A 254 22.40 2.62 -9.67
CA PRO A 254 23.45 3.32 -8.97
C PRO A 254 24.02 4.46 -9.81
N ASN A 255 24.33 5.59 -9.18
CA ASN A 255 24.76 6.80 -9.87
C ASN A 255 25.98 6.56 -10.78
N GLN A 256 26.84 5.60 -10.43
CA GLN A 256 28.03 5.25 -11.21
C GLN A 256 27.73 4.62 -12.58
N PHE A 257 26.56 4.00 -12.76
CA PHE A 257 26.15 3.36 -14.03
C PHE A 257 25.15 4.21 -14.83
N LEU A 258 24.64 5.30 -14.25
CA LEU A 258 23.64 6.15 -14.91
C LEU A 258 24.17 6.76 -16.22
N GLY A 259 25.48 7.06 -16.27
CA GLY A 259 26.14 7.59 -17.47
C GLY A 259 26.39 6.55 -18.57
N ASP A 260 26.27 5.26 -18.26
CA ASP A 260 26.45 4.15 -19.22
C ASP A 260 25.16 3.84 -19.98
N LEU A 261 24.04 4.47 -19.61
CA LEU A 261 22.73 4.30 -20.24
C LEU A 261 22.36 5.55 -21.05
N PRO A 262 21.57 5.39 -22.14
CA PRO A 262 20.98 6.52 -22.85
C PRO A 262 20.18 7.44 -21.90
N ALA A 263 20.24 8.74 -22.14
CA ALA A 263 19.53 9.73 -21.32
C ALA A 263 18.02 9.45 -21.28
N GLY A 264 17.43 9.55 -20.09
CA GLY A 264 16.01 9.30 -19.88
C GLY A 264 15.63 7.82 -19.80
N THR A 265 16.57 6.88 -19.80
CA THR A 265 16.28 5.45 -19.60
C THR A 265 15.77 5.17 -18.18
N THR A 266 16.44 5.74 -17.18
CA THR A 266 16.11 5.54 -15.75
C THR A 266 16.61 6.70 -14.87
N PHE A 267 16.28 6.66 -13.57
CA PHE A 267 16.78 7.57 -12.55
C PHE A 267 18.00 6.99 -11.81
N GLY A 268 18.77 7.87 -11.16
CA GLY A 268 19.91 7.52 -10.32
C GLY A 268 19.51 7.05 -8.92
N ASN A 269 20.45 7.14 -7.97
CA ASN A 269 20.26 6.80 -6.56
C ASN A 269 19.92 5.34 -6.24
N GLY A 270 20.10 4.44 -7.20
CA GLY A 270 20.03 2.99 -7.02
C GLY A 270 18.63 2.46 -6.68
N PRO A 271 18.47 1.12 -6.72
CA PRO A 271 17.19 0.48 -6.50
C PRO A 271 16.95 0.10 -5.04
N PHE A 272 17.86 0.35 -4.11
CA PHE A 272 17.66 -0.03 -2.69
C PHE A 272 17.03 1.11 -1.88
N ARG A 273 16.06 0.80 -1.01
CA ARG A 273 15.46 1.74 -0.06
C ARG A 273 15.34 1.11 1.31
N GLU A 274 15.85 1.80 2.32
CA GLU A 274 15.74 1.43 3.73
C GLU A 274 14.94 2.49 4.49
N VAL A 275 13.83 2.09 5.10
CA VAL A 275 13.05 2.97 5.98
C VAL A 275 13.57 2.79 7.40
N ARG A 276 14.04 3.85 8.06
CA ARG A 276 14.64 3.78 9.39
C ARG A 276 13.79 4.50 10.44
N VAL A 277 13.75 3.93 11.64
CA VAL A 277 13.27 4.58 12.85
C VAL A 277 14.46 4.81 13.76
N LEU A 278 14.64 6.05 14.21
CA LEU A 278 15.68 6.40 15.18
C LEU A 278 15.06 7.03 16.42
N VAL A 279 15.60 6.67 17.60
CA VAL A 279 15.30 7.27 18.90
C VAL A 279 16.54 8.03 19.36
N ASP A 280 16.42 9.35 19.53
CA ASP A 280 17.51 10.26 19.86
C ASP A 280 18.76 10.09 18.96
N GLY A 281 18.53 9.80 17.68
CA GLY A 281 19.58 9.58 16.68
C GLY A 281 20.17 8.17 16.64
N GLN A 282 19.74 7.25 17.50
CA GLN A 282 20.13 5.84 17.48
C GLN A 282 19.11 5.01 16.70
N VAL A 283 19.56 4.16 15.77
CA VAL A 283 18.68 3.24 15.04
C VAL A 283 17.95 2.34 16.03
N ALA A 284 16.62 2.40 16.04
CA ALA A 284 15.75 1.55 16.83
C ALA A 284 15.19 0.37 16.02
N GLY A 285 15.17 0.51 14.69
CA GLY A 285 14.86 -0.56 13.76
C GLY A 285 14.69 -0.02 12.34
N VAL A 286 14.70 -0.93 11.37
CA VAL A 286 14.60 -0.59 9.94
C VAL A 286 13.62 -1.52 9.20
N ALA A 287 13.14 -1.11 8.03
CA ALA A 287 12.28 -1.91 7.17
C ALA A 287 12.73 -1.82 5.69
N PHE A 288 12.72 -2.96 5.01
CA PHE A 288 12.92 -3.04 3.56
C PHE A 288 11.55 -3.13 2.90
N PRO A 289 11.12 -2.10 2.16
CA PRO A 289 9.76 -2.01 1.69
C PRO A 289 9.47 -2.99 0.54
N TYR A 290 8.24 -3.51 0.53
CA TYR A 290 7.67 -4.20 -0.61
C TYR A 290 7.55 -3.26 -1.82
N ALA A 291 7.86 -3.76 -3.01
CA ALA A 291 7.74 -3.02 -4.25
C ALA A 291 6.29 -3.03 -4.75
N VAL A 292 5.50 -2.08 -4.25
CA VAL A 292 4.11 -1.87 -4.71
C VAL A 292 4.12 -1.35 -6.14
N ILE A 293 3.33 -1.97 -7.02
CA ILE A 293 3.08 -1.49 -8.38
C ILE A 293 1.71 -0.83 -8.40
N PHE A 294 1.65 0.48 -8.60
CA PHE A 294 0.37 1.18 -8.69
C PHE A 294 -0.34 0.88 -10.01
N THR A 295 -1.67 1.00 -10.03
CA THR A 295 -2.50 0.43 -11.11
C THR A 295 -2.39 1.15 -12.47
N GLY A 296 -1.83 2.36 -12.52
CA GLY A 296 -1.42 3.03 -13.76
C GLY A 296 0.06 2.84 -14.15
N GLY A 297 0.81 2.08 -13.34
CA GLY A 297 2.23 1.87 -13.50
C GLY A 297 2.57 0.76 -14.48
N ILE A 298 3.61 0.99 -15.28
CA ILE A 298 4.24 0.05 -16.21
C ILE A 298 3.31 -0.41 -17.34
N VAL A 299 2.26 -1.18 -17.04
CA VAL A 299 1.26 -1.71 -17.98
C VAL A 299 -0.15 -1.71 -17.34
N PRO A 300 -0.92 -0.61 -17.45
CA PRO A 300 -2.20 -0.46 -16.74
C PRO A 300 -3.23 -1.58 -16.98
N THR A 301 -3.21 -2.22 -18.16
CA THR A 301 -4.11 -3.34 -18.49
C THR A 301 -3.82 -4.62 -17.71
N ALA A 302 -2.64 -4.75 -17.11
CA ALA A 302 -2.28 -5.92 -16.32
C ALA A 302 -2.90 -5.89 -14.90
N TRP A 303 -3.41 -4.73 -14.48
CA TRP A 303 -3.88 -4.47 -13.12
C TRP A 303 -5.41 -4.36 -13.04
N ARG A 304 -6.13 -4.92 -14.02
CA ARG A 304 -7.59 -4.89 -14.11
C ARG A 304 -8.17 -6.23 -14.59
N PRO A 305 -9.29 -6.70 -14.01
CA PRO A 305 -9.93 -6.24 -12.77
C PRO A 305 -9.13 -6.59 -11.50
N ILE A 306 -8.09 -7.41 -11.61
CA ILE A 306 -7.25 -7.82 -10.47
C ILE A 306 -6.14 -6.77 -10.32
N THR A 307 -6.23 -5.92 -9.30
CA THR A 307 -5.19 -4.92 -9.03
C THR A 307 -3.90 -5.60 -8.57
N SER A 308 -2.76 -4.93 -8.74
CA SER A 308 -1.50 -5.38 -8.13
C SER A 308 -1.68 -5.54 -6.61
N TYR A 309 -1.14 -6.63 -6.04
CA TYR A 309 -1.18 -6.84 -4.60
C TYR A 309 -0.52 -5.68 -3.85
N GLY A 310 -1.18 -5.23 -2.77
CA GLY A 310 -0.72 -4.10 -1.97
C GLY A 310 -1.03 -2.71 -2.55
N ALA A 311 -1.68 -2.59 -3.72
CA ALA A 311 -2.03 -1.27 -4.27
C ALA A 311 -3.23 -0.63 -3.56
N ILE A 312 -4.27 -1.39 -3.21
CA ILE A 312 -5.45 -0.88 -2.52
C ILE A 312 -5.21 -0.79 -1.00
N ASP A 313 -4.49 -1.76 -0.44
CA ASP A 313 -4.08 -1.72 0.97
C ASP A 313 -2.57 -1.92 1.08
N LEU A 314 -1.86 -0.78 1.20
CA LEU A 314 -0.40 -0.79 1.15
C LEU A 314 0.20 -1.48 2.39
N PRO A 315 1.31 -2.23 2.22
CA PRO A 315 1.98 -2.91 3.33
C PRO A 315 2.43 -1.97 4.45
N THR A 316 2.29 -2.47 5.69
CA THR A 316 2.81 -1.84 6.91
C THR A 316 4.01 -2.61 7.46
N TYR A 317 4.92 -1.93 8.15
CA TYR A 317 6.13 -2.53 8.74
C TYR A 317 6.12 -2.34 10.26
N HIS A 318 6.51 -3.38 11.01
CA HIS A 318 6.36 -3.39 12.46
C HIS A 318 7.70 -3.56 13.16
N LEU A 319 7.96 -2.74 14.19
CA LEU A 319 9.19 -2.76 14.96
C LEU A 319 8.91 -2.71 16.46
N ASP A 320 9.77 -3.31 17.27
CA ASP A 320 9.65 -3.24 18.72
C ASP A 320 10.57 -2.17 19.30
N LEU A 321 9.99 -1.07 19.75
CA LEU A 321 10.70 0.03 20.41
C LEU A 321 10.75 -0.14 21.93
N THR A 322 10.25 -1.26 22.47
CA THR A 322 10.31 -1.58 23.89
C THR A 322 11.71 -1.48 24.48
N PRO A 323 12.82 -1.88 23.79
CA PRO A 323 14.15 -1.70 24.35
C PRO A 323 14.50 -0.25 24.76
N PHE A 324 13.87 0.75 24.13
CA PHE A 324 14.08 2.17 24.43
C PHE A 324 13.15 2.73 25.52
N ILE A 325 12.19 1.94 26.04
CA ILE A 325 11.26 2.39 27.09
C ILE A 325 11.95 3.01 28.31
N PRO A 326 13.08 2.49 28.84
CA PRO A 326 13.72 3.10 30.01
C PRO A 326 14.24 4.51 29.75
N ILE A 327 14.50 4.84 28.48
CA ILE A 327 14.90 6.18 28.04
C ILE A 327 13.64 7.02 27.81
N LEU A 328 12.67 6.51 27.05
CA LEU A 328 11.47 7.22 26.62
C LEU A 328 10.48 7.58 27.75
N THR A 329 10.70 7.07 28.96
CA THR A 329 9.82 7.25 30.14
C THR A 329 10.42 8.16 31.22
N ASP A 330 11.52 8.88 30.94
CA ASP A 330 12.18 9.79 31.88
C ASP A 330 11.35 11.05 32.21
N GLY A 331 10.25 11.27 31.49
CA GLY A 331 9.34 12.40 31.64
C GLY A 331 9.68 13.61 30.77
N LYS A 332 10.69 13.50 29.89
CA LYS A 332 11.08 14.53 28.93
C LYS A 332 10.63 14.16 27.51
N PRO A 333 10.60 15.12 26.57
CA PRO A 333 10.44 14.83 25.16
C PRO A 333 11.70 14.18 24.56
N HIS A 334 11.52 13.14 23.77
CA HIS A 334 12.56 12.45 23.01
C HIS A 334 12.36 12.59 21.51
N ASN A 335 13.45 12.67 20.76
CA ASN A 335 13.39 12.79 19.32
C ASN A 335 13.19 11.41 18.69
N ILE A 336 12.00 11.16 18.14
CA ILE A 336 11.77 10.00 17.29
C ILE A 336 11.77 10.47 15.84
N SER A 337 12.55 9.81 15.01
CA SER A 337 12.76 10.23 13.64
C SER A 337 12.60 9.12 12.62
N LEU A 338 12.03 9.47 11.47
CA LEU A 338 11.82 8.58 10.33
C LEU A 338 12.56 9.13 9.12
N ASP A 339 13.31 8.29 8.41
CA ASP A 339 13.89 8.64 7.11
C ASP A 339 13.98 7.44 6.16
N VAL A 340 14.29 7.72 4.90
CA VAL A 340 14.54 6.71 3.85
C VAL A 340 15.94 6.92 3.32
N ALA A 341 16.72 5.84 3.25
CA ALA A 341 18.10 5.83 2.77
C ALA A 341 18.24 4.93 1.55
N SER A 342 19.11 5.31 0.62
CA SER A 342 19.54 4.46 -0.49
C SER A 342 20.87 3.75 -0.21
N ALA A 343 21.28 2.90 -1.15
CA ALA A 343 22.58 2.24 -1.15
C ALA A 343 23.74 3.15 -1.59
N GLU A 344 23.47 4.39 -2.02
CA GLU A 344 24.49 5.35 -2.39
C GLU A 344 25.34 5.77 -1.18
N PRO A 345 26.61 6.16 -1.37
CA PRO A 345 27.46 6.62 -0.27
C PRO A 345 26.93 7.84 0.49
N ASP A 346 26.09 8.67 -0.14
CA ASP A 346 25.43 9.81 0.51
C ASP A 346 24.00 9.51 0.97
N HIS A 347 23.55 8.26 0.77
CA HIS A 347 22.25 7.72 1.16
C HIS A 347 21.04 8.49 0.62
N ARG A 348 21.22 9.24 -0.46
CA ARG A 348 20.14 10.06 -1.03
C ARG A 348 19.15 9.24 -1.83
N ILE A 349 17.91 9.70 -1.77
CA ILE A 349 16.81 9.27 -2.64
C ILE A 349 16.52 10.36 -3.67
N ASP A 350 15.77 10.02 -4.71
CA ASP A 350 15.18 10.93 -5.69
C ASP A 350 14.03 11.74 -5.05
N GLN A 351 13.01 12.06 -5.85
CA GLN A 351 12.03 13.12 -5.57
C GLN A 351 11.42 13.04 -4.17
N ASN A 352 10.67 11.98 -3.85
CA ASN A 352 10.09 11.83 -2.53
C ASN A 352 9.56 10.44 -2.17
N TRP A 353 9.53 10.18 -0.86
CA TRP A 353 8.77 9.10 -0.23
C TRP A 353 7.71 9.67 0.71
N PHE A 354 6.53 9.05 0.75
CA PHE A 354 5.56 9.26 1.82
C PHE A 354 5.88 8.29 2.94
N VAL A 355 6.21 8.81 4.12
CA VAL A 355 6.53 7.99 5.30
C VAL A 355 5.69 8.44 6.48
N SER A 356 5.04 7.47 7.12
CA SER A 356 4.36 7.69 8.37
C SER A 356 4.55 6.55 9.35
N GLY A 357 4.18 6.80 10.60
CA GLY A 357 4.21 5.80 11.64
C GLY A 357 3.51 6.24 12.91
N LEU A 358 3.36 5.27 13.80
CA LEU A 358 2.70 5.38 15.11
C LEU A 358 3.34 4.42 16.10
N LEU A 359 3.08 4.63 17.39
CA LEU A 359 3.40 3.72 18.50
C LEU A 359 2.12 3.19 19.13
N GLN A 360 2.02 1.88 19.26
CA GLN A 360 1.06 1.18 20.12
C GLN A 360 1.71 0.96 21.49
N VAL A 361 1.24 1.69 22.51
CA VAL A 361 1.90 1.75 23.83
C VAL A 361 1.11 0.99 24.88
N ARG A 362 1.80 0.17 25.68
CA ARG A 362 1.26 -0.51 26.87
C ARG A 362 1.77 0.14 28.14
N LEU A 363 0.88 0.29 29.13
CA LEU A 363 1.18 0.88 30.43
C LEU A 363 1.26 -0.19 31.51
N ASP A 364 2.08 0.06 32.53
CA ASP A 364 2.08 -0.69 33.78
C ASP A 364 0.77 -0.44 34.54
N SER A 365 0.35 -1.42 35.34
CA SER A 365 -0.82 -1.27 36.23
C SER A 365 -0.59 -0.24 37.34
N SER A 366 0.67 0.02 37.69
CA SER A 366 1.10 1.09 38.60
C SER A 366 1.30 2.39 37.83
N SER A 367 1.01 3.53 38.48
CA SER A 367 1.35 4.86 37.98
C SER A 367 2.80 5.27 38.27
N ARG A 368 3.55 4.43 39.01
CA ARG A 368 4.97 4.69 39.29
C ARG A 368 5.79 4.63 38.00
N PRO A 369 6.87 5.44 37.88
CA PRO A 369 7.69 5.45 36.68
C PRO A 369 8.32 4.07 36.40
N THR A 370 8.33 3.70 35.13
CA THR A 370 9.14 2.61 34.59
C THR A 370 10.61 3.01 34.64
N THR A 371 11.46 2.04 34.95
CA THR A 371 12.92 2.19 34.95
C THR A 371 13.54 1.04 34.15
N GLY A 372 14.87 0.95 34.11
CA GLY A 372 15.57 -0.08 33.37
C GLY A 372 16.81 0.45 32.69
N ARG A 373 17.33 -0.33 31.74
CA ARG A 373 18.44 0.08 30.87
C ARG A 373 18.51 -0.78 29.62
N ILE A 374 19.04 -0.22 28.54
CA ILE A 374 19.57 -1.00 27.42
C ILE A 374 20.84 -1.70 27.92
N THR A 375 20.91 -3.02 27.76
CA THR A 375 22.04 -3.87 28.19
C THR A 375 22.98 -4.20 27.05
N ARG A 376 22.49 -4.17 25.80
CA ARG A 376 23.28 -4.37 24.58
C ARG A 376 22.70 -3.52 23.45
N TYR A 377 23.57 -2.88 22.68
CA TYR A 377 23.18 -2.11 21.49
C TYR A 377 24.19 -2.34 20.37
N GLU A 378 23.77 -3.04 19.33
CA GLU A 378 24.56 -3.33 18.14
C GLU A 378 23.70 -3.04 16.91
N ALA A 379 23.83 -1.84 16.37
CA ALA A 379 23.21 -1.43 15.12
C ALA A 379 24.13 -0.46 14.40
N SER A 380 24.34 -0.69 13.10
CA SER A 380 24.93 0.31 12.22
C SER A 380 23.95 1.44 11.94
N ASN A 381 24.44 2.61 11.56
CA ASN A 381 23.55 3.71 11.18
C ASN A 381 22.79 3.40 9.88
N PHE A 382 23.42 2.74 8.92
CA PHE A 382 22.88 2.41 7.59
C PHE A 382 23.19 0.96 7.24
N ALA A 383 22.43 0.39 6.30
CA ALA A 383 22.76 -0.91 5.70
C ALA A 383 24.18 -0.95 5.12
N THR A 384 24.80 -2.13 5.17
CA THR A 384 26.00 -2.43 4.38
C THR A 384 25.57 -2.77 2.97
N SER A 385 25.95 -1.94 2.00
CA SER A 385 25.57 -2.07 0.59
C SER A 385 26.76 -2.20 -0.35
N SER A 386 26.53 -2.80 -1.51
CA SER A 386 27.46 -2.85 -2.62
C SER A 386 26.73 -2.72 -3.95
N ALA A 387 27.32 -1.98 -4.89
CA ALA A 387 26.91 -1.92 -6.28
C ALA A 387 28.05 -2.42 -7.17
N SER A 388 27.73 -3.25 -8.15
CA SER A 388 28.68 -3.79 -9.13
C SER A 388 27.97 -3.95 -10.47
N GLY A 389 28.74 -4.10 -11.55
CA GLY A 389 28.16 -4.22 -12.87
C GLY A 389 29.21 -4.32 -13.97
N SER A 390 28.75 -4.53 -15.20
CA SER A 390 29.58 -4.59 -16.40
C SER A 390 28.89 -3.92 -17.58
N VAL A 391 29.68 -3.24 -18.41
CA VAL A 391 29.24 -2.63 -19.67
C VAL A 391 29.90 -3.38 -20.81
N ASN A 392 29.10 -3.97 -21.70
CA ASN A 392 29.56 -4.74 -22.85
C ASN A 392 28.93 -4.17 -24.13
N GLY A 393 29.62 -3.21 -24.77
CA GLY A 393 29.02 -2.45 -25.86
C GLY A 393 27.90 -1.56 -25.34
N GLU A 394 26.67 -1.80 -25.79
CA GLU A 394 25.46 -1.06 -25.38
C GLU A 394 24.66 -1.79 -24.28
N ASP A 395 25.11 -2.98 -23.87
CA ASP A 395 24.46 -3.77 -22.84
C ASP A 395 25.08 -3.46 -21.47
N VAL A 396 24.22 -3.24 -20.46
CA VAL A 396 24.63 -2.90 -19.09
C VAL A 396 23.99 -3.88 -18.11
N HIS A 397 24.82 -4.56 -17.33
CA HIS A 397 24.41 -5.44 -16.25
C HIS A 397 24.78 -4.82 -14.91
N ILE A 398 23.85 -4.76 -13.96
CA ILE A 398 24.03 -4.10 -12.67
C ILE A 398 23.48 -5.01 -11.57
N THR A 399 24.27 -5.19 -10.50
CA THR A 399 23.83 -5.85 -9.28
C THR A 399 24.03 -4.92 -8.09
N VAL A 400 22.97 -4.72 -7.32
CA VAL A 400 22.97 -4.00 -6.05
C VAL A 400 22.54 -4.95 -4.94
N SER A 401 23.37 -5.06 -3.91
CA SER A 401 23.08 -5.87 -2.73
C SER A 401 23.15 -4.99 -1.48
N ALA A 402 22.29 -5.26 -0.50
CA ALA A 402 22.33 -4.59 0.79
C ALA A 402 21.93 -5.56 1.92
N SER A 403 22.50 -5.35 3.11
CA SER A 403 22.12 -6.08 4.32
C SER A 403 22.19 -5.18 5.54
N HIS A 404 21.30 -5.42 6.51
CA HIS A 404 21.33 -4.72 7.78
C HIS A 404 20.93 -5.67 8.91
N SER A 405 21.72 -5.62 9.99
CA SER A 405 21.41 -6.30 11.24
C SER A 405 21.30 -5.31 12.39
N VAL A 406 20.32 -5.54 13.25
CA VAL A 406 20.08 -4.79 14.48
C VAL A 406 20.00 -5.80 15.61
N HIS A 407 20.67 -5.55 16.73
CA HIS A 407 20.57 -6.36 17.95
C HIS A 407 20.54 -5.44 19.17
N ILE A 408 19.40 -5.39 19.85
CA ILE A 408 19.21 -4.54 21.03
C ILE A 408 18.62 -5.38 22.15
N GLU A 409 19.25 -5.31 23.32
CA GLU A 409 18.75 -5.95 24.54
C GLU A 409 18.48 -4.91 25.61
N ALA A 410 17.43 -5.11 26.41
CA ALA A 410 17.10 -4.22 27.51
C ALA A 410 16.43 -4.95 28.68
N GLU A 411 16.58 -4.39 29.88
CA GLU A 411 15.82 -4.74 31.07
C GLU A 411 14.80 -3.62 31.33
N ILE A 412 13.51 -3.95 31.36
CA ILE A 412 12.42 -3.03 31.70
C ILE A 412 11.90 -3.39 33.09
N ILE A 413 11.80 -2.40 33.98
CA ILE A 413 11.27 -2.57 35.34
C ILE A 413 10.08 -1.63 35.51
N GLY A 414 8.87 -2.18 35.42
CA GLY A 414 7.62 -1.44 35.58
C GLY A 414 7.44 -0.91 36.99
N GLY A 415 6.59 0.11 37.14
CA GLY A 415 6.26 0.70 38.44
C GLY A 415 5.64 -0.27 39.46
N SER A 416 5.09 -1.39 38.98
CA SER A 416 4.60 -2.53 39.75
C SER A 416 5.72 -3.41 40.33
N GLY A 417 6.95 -3.27 39.84
CA GLY A 417 8.09 -4.15 40.14
C GLY A 417 8.25 -5.31 39.16
N ALA A 418 7.34 -5.46 38.18
CA ALA A 418 7.47 -6.44 37.11
C ALA A 418 8.73 -6.18 36.28
N ARG A 419 9.49 -7.24 36.01
CA ARG A 419 10.70 -7.18 35.19
C ARG A 419 10.46 -7.89 33.85
N THR A 420 10.91 -7.25 32.78
CA THR A 420 10.86 -7.80 31.44
C THR A 420 12.23 -7.68 30.78
N GLU A 421 12.80 -8.81 30.41
CA GLU A 421 13.97 -8.88 29.53
C GLU A 421 13.50 -8.84 28.09
N VAL A 422 14.08 -7.94 27.29
CA VAL A 422 13.71 -7.74 25.89
C VAL A 422 14.93 -7.98 25.02
N VAL A 423 14.76 -8.80 23.98
CA VAL A 423 15.76 -9.03 22.94
C VAL A 423 15.10 -8.76 21.59
N PHE A 424 15.51 -7.68 20.93
CA PHE A 424 15.06 -7.30 19.60
C PHE A 424 16.18 -7.51 18.58
N THR A 425 15.91 -8.29 17.54
CA THR A 425 16.86 -8.57 16.47
C THR A 425 16.25 -8.36 15.09
N GLN A 426 17.08 -7.93 14.15
CA GLN A 426 16.78 -7.87 12.73
C GLN A 426 17.93 -8.47 11.93
N ALA A 427 17.60 -9.21 10.88
CA ALA A 427 18.53 -9.64 9.85
C ALA A 427 17.82 -9.52 8.50
N LEU A 428 18.18 -8.48 7.74
CA LEU A 428 17.53 -8.11 6.49
C LEU A 428 18.52 -8.17 5.34
N GLN A 429 18.06 -8.61 4.18
CA GLN A 429 18.85 -8.77 2.96
C GLN A 429 18.06 -8.27 1.76
N TYR A 430 18.79 -7.71 0.80
CA TYR A 430 18.23 -7.18 -0.44
C TYR A 430 19.20 -7.46 -1.57
N GLU A 431 18.66 -7.85 -2.71
CA GLU A 431 19.38 -7.94 -3.98
C GLU A 431 18.50 -7.42 -5.11
N ASN A 432 19.11 -6.69 -6.04
CA ASN A 432 18.49 -6.25 -7.29
C ASN A 432 19.51 -6.38 -8.42
N VAL A 433 19.13 -7.12 -9.45
CA VAL A 433 19.87 -7.34 -10.68
C VAL A 433 19.09 -6.72 -11.81
N GLN A 434 19.74 -5.86 -12.60
CA GLN A 434 19.15 -5.23 -13.77
C GLN A 434 19.99 -5.51 -15.00
N ASP A 435 19.33 -5.95 -16.06
CA ASP A 435 19.91 -6.13 -17.38
C ASP A 435 19.27 -5.13 -18.34
N TYR A 436 20.06 -4.22 -18.87
CA TYR A 436 19.70 -3.37 -20.00
C TYR A 436 20.37 -3.95 -21.24
N LEU A 437 19.56 -4.51 -22.14
CA LEU A 437 20.03 -5.27 -23.29
C LEU A 437 19.53 -4.65 -24.59
N GLN A 438 20.24 -4.92 -25.68
CA GLN A 438 19.86 -4.51 -27.03
C GLN A 438 19.62 -3.00 -27.09
N ASN A 439 20.58 -2.21 -26.60
CA ASN A 439 20.48 -0.76 -26.51
C ASN A 439 19.26 -0.29 -25.69
N THR A 440 19.05 -0.90 -24.52
CA THR A 440 17.93 -0.62 -23.60
C THR A 440 16.53 -0.91 -24.14
N THR A 441 16.41 -1.55 -25.31
CA THR A 441 15.10 -1.99 -25.82
C THR A 441 14.54 -3.15 -25.00
N VAL A 442 15.41 -3.93 -24.35
CA VAL A 442 15.04 -4.95 -23.36
C VAL A 442 15.58 -4.53 -22.00
N GLN A 443 14.72 -4.59 -20.98
CA GLN A 443 15.06 -4.30 -19.60
C GLN A 443 14.49 -5.39 -18.71
N ASN A 444 15.36 -6.12 -18.01
CA ASN A 444 14.97 -7.13 -17.04
C ASN A 444 15.37 -6.67 -15.65
N VAL A 445 14.47 -6.82 -14.68
CA VAL A 445 14.74 -6.57 -13.26
C VAL A 445 14.43 -7.84 -12.49
N PHE A 446 15.38 -8.27 -11.68
CA PHE A 446 15.22 -9.33 -10.69
C PHE A 446 15.54 -8.74 -9.33
N GLN A 447 14.57 -8.67 -8.44
CA GLN A 447 14.73 -8.13 -7.10
C GLN A 447 14.25 -9.13 -6.08
N THR A 448 14.91 -9.19 -4.92
CA THR A 448 14.40 -9.88 -3.75
C THR A 448 14.77 -9.06 -2.50
N ALA A 449 13.75 -8.69 -1.73
CA ALA A 449 13.93 -8.23 -0.35
C ALA A 449 13.49 -9.36 0.59
N SER A 450 14.30 -9.69 1.59
CA SER A 450 13.94 -10.70 2.59
C SER A 450 14.46 -10.33 3.97
N GLY A 451 13.89 -10.94 4.99
CA GLY A 451 14.53 -10.92 6.29
C GLY A 451 13.68 -11.42 7.43
N GLN A 452 14.27 -11.32 8.62
CA GLN A 452 13.69 -11.75 9.89
C GLN A 452 13.80 -10.62 10.89
N VAL A 453 12.66 -10.21 11.44
CA VAL A 453 12.53 -9.31 12.58
C VAL A 453 11.93 -10.12 13.72
N LEU A 454 12.59 -10.13 14.87
CA LEU A 454 12.15 -10.91 16.02
C LEU A 454 12.33 -10.08 17.28
N SER A 455 11.28 -9.96 18.07
CA SER A 455 11.38 -9.50 19.45
C SER A 455 10.92 -10.58 20.41
N ARG A 456 11.71 -10.81 21.46
CA ARG A 456 11.35 -11.69 22.57
C ARG A 456 11.29 -10.93 23.88
N HIS A 457 10.20 -11.09 24.62
CA HIS A 457 10.00 -10.55 25.97
C HIS A 457 9.96 -11.72 26.94
N ASN A 458 10.95 -11.83 27.84
CA ASN A 458 11.14 -12.99 28.74
C ASN A 458 11.21 -14.33 27.99
N GLY A 459 11.85 -14.35 26.82
CA GLY A 459 11.98 -15.54 25.96
C GLY A 459 10.79 -15.81 25.03
N GLU A 460 9.60 -15.28 25.35
CA GLU A 460 8.41 -15.42 24.53
C GLU A 460 8.44 -14.47 23.34
N ILE A 461 7.98 -14.93 22.16
CA ILE A 461 7.85 -14.04 21.00
C ILE A 461 6.88 -12.91 21.40
N ALA A 462 7.25 -11.67 21.12
CA ALA A 462 6.39 -10.50 21.28
C ALA A 462 6.02 -9.90 19.92
N LEU A 463 7.00 -9.88 19.01
CA LEU A 463 6.86 -9.45 17.62
C LEU A 463 7.64 -10.42 16.72
N GLN A 464 7.08 -10.75 15.57
CA GLN A 464 7.75 -11.51 14.52
C GLN A 464 7.39 -10.93 13.16
N ASP A 465 8.36 -10.80 12.27
CA ASP A 465 8.14 -10.46 10.87
C ASP A 465 9.19 -11.17 10.01
N THR A 466 8.81 -12.29 9.42
CA THR A 466 9.65 -13.02 8.46
C THR A 466 9.03 -12.84 7.09
N PHE A 467 9.79 -12.30 6.13
CA PHE A 467 9.26 -11.99 4.82
C PHE A 467 10.23 -12.30 3.68
N VAL A 468 9.66 -12.54 2.49
CA VAL A 468 10.36 -12.62 1.21
C VAL A 468 9.48 -11.97 0.14
N TYR A 469 10.04 -10.99 -0.57
CA TYR A 469 9.37 -10.19 -1.60
C TYR A 469 10.15 -10.27 -2.92
N PRO A 470 10.02 -11.37 -3.68
CA PRO A 470 10.61 -11.45 -5.00
C PRO A 470 9.80 -10.60 -5.99
N LEU A 471 10.51 -9.98 -6.93
CA LEU A 471 9.95 -9.20 -8.03
C LEU A 471 10.78 -9.47 -9.28
N VAL A 472 10.13 -9.92 -10.34
CA VAL A 472 10.71 -10.05 -11.67
C VAL A 472 9.90 -9.20 -12.64
N ILE A 473 10.57 -8.35 -13.40
CA ILE A 473 9.93 -7.56 -14.45
C ILE A 473 10.74 -7.71 -15.74
N ASN A 474 10.07 -8.15 -16.79
CA ASN A 474 10.62 -8.19 -18.13
C ASN A 474 9.89 -7.15 -18.98
N PHE A 475 10.63 -6.15 -19.46
CA PHE A 475 10.13 -5.08 -20.33
C PHE A 475 10.83 -5.18 -21.68
N ALA A 476 10.07 -5.11 -22.76
CA ALA A 476 10.61 -5.11 -24.11
C ALA A 476 9.89 -4.09 -25.00
N ILE A 477 10.64 -3.21 -25.64
CA ILE A 477 10.18 -2.40 -26.77
C ILE A 477 9.98 -3.33 -27.97
N THR A 478 8.82 -3.23 -28.61
CA THR A 478 8.43 -4.08 -29.75
C THR A 478 8.23 -3.31 -31.05
N SER A 479 8.51 -2.00 -31.07
CA SER A 479 8.55 -1.22 -32.31
C SER A 479 9.84 -0.39 -32.45
N PRO A 480 10.32 -0.17 -33.68
CA PRO A 480 11.54 0.62 -33.92
C PRO A 480 11.50 2.05 -33.40
N ASP A 481 10.31 2.66 -33.34
CA ASP A 481 10.10 4.01 -32.82
C ASP A 481 9.91 4.05 -31.29
N GLY A 482 9.94 2.90 -30.63
CA GLY A 482 9.74 2.78 -29.18
C GLY A 482 8.27 2.82 -28.74
N SER A 483 7.34 3.16 -29.63
CA SER A 483 5.95 3.44 -29.25
C SER A 483 5.19 2.21 -28.73
N ASN A 484 5.64 1.00 -29.08
CA ASN A 484 5.06 -0.25 -28.62
C ASN A 484 6.00 -0.94 -27.64
N PHE A 485 5.43 -1.47 -26.57
CA PHE A 485 6.16 -2.31 -25.63
C PHE A 485 5.27 -3.40 -25.03
N SER A 486 5.92 -4.44 -24.50
CA SER A 486 5.31 -5.53 -23.76
C SER A 486 5.98 -5.71 -22.42
N VAL A 487 5.19 -6.10 -21.41
CA VAL A 487 5.68 -6.31 -20.05
C VAL A 487 5.13 -7.62 -19.50
N ALA A 488 5.98 -8.34 -18.77
CA ALA A 488 5.59 -9.41 -17.85
C ALA A 488 6.14 -9.10 -16.46
N VAL A 489 5.33 -9.32 -15.43
CA VAL A 489 5.64 -9.12 -14.02
C VAL A 489 5.31 -10.41 -13.26
N ASP A 490 6.24 -10.87 -12.43
CA ASP A 490 6.05 -11.94 -11.45
C ASP A 490 6.46 -11.39 -10.09
N HIS A 491 5.51 -11.21 -9.17
CA HIS A 491 5.80 -10.70 -7.85
C HIS A 491 5.07 -11.50 -6.78
N SER A 492 5.68 -11.60 -5.60
CA SER A 492 5.10 -12.33 -4.46
C SER A 492 5.22 -11.55 -3.18
N TYR A 493 4.23 -11.75 -2.30
CA TYR A 493 4.23 -11.26 -0.94
C TYR A 493 4.13 -12.44 0.04
N ASP A 494 5.28 -12.98 0.44
CA ASP A 494 5.34 -14.04 1.45
C ASP A 494 5.73 -13.44 2.79
N ARG A 495 4.87 -13.62 3.81
CA ARG A 495 5.08 -12.99 5.12
C ARG A 495 4.45 -13.78 6.28
N ILE A 496 5.25 -14.07 7.30
CA ILE A 496 4.80 -14.51 8.63
C ILE A 496 4.92 -13.31 9.57
N LEU A 497 3.79 -12.79 10.01
CA LEU A 497 3.70 -11.56 10.77
C LEU A 497 2.98 -11.79 12.10
N ARG A 498 3.59 -11.32 13.18
CA ARG A 498 2.94 -11.02 14.45
C ARG A 498 3.34 -9.61 14.85
N PRO A 499 2.47 -8.60 14.64
CA PRO A 499 2.85 -7.19 14.80
C PRO A 499 3.16 -6.78 16.24
N ALA A 500 2.41 -7.34 17.19
CA ALA A 500 2.55 -7.11 18.62
C ALA A 500 1.76 -8.21 19.37
N PRO A 501 1.92 -8.37 20.70
CA PRO A 501 1.22 -9.42 21.45
C PRO A 501 -0.31 -9.34 21.44
N PHE A 502 -0.86 -8.17 21.14
CA PHE A 502 -2.29 -7.85 21.16
C PHE A 502 -2.85 -7.54 19.76
N ILE A 503 -2.09 -7.81 18.70
CA ILE A 503 -2.54 -7.65 17.31
C ILE A 503 -2.51 -9.03 16.67
N LEU A 504 -3.57 -9.37 15.94
CA LEU A 504 -3.69 -10.64 15.24
C LEU A 504 -2.50 -10.86 14.30
N GLY A 505 -1.86 -12.01 14.42
CA GLY A 505 -0.78 -12.41 13.51
C GLY A 505 -1.32 -13.21 12.32
N SER A 506 -0.59 -13.22 11.21
CA SER A 506 -0.96 -13.90 9.97
C SER A 506 0.25 -14.48 9.26
N THR A 507 0.03 -15.57 8.53
CA THR A 507 0.91 -16.03 7.46
C THR A 507 0.19 -15.81 6.14
N ILE A 508 0.84 -15.10 5.21
CA ILE A 508 0.37 -14.87 3.86
C ILE A 508 1.41 -15.46 2.90
N ALA A 509 0.93 -16.18 1.91
CA ALA A 509 1.68 -16.49 0.70
C ALA A 509 0.87 -15.98 -0.50
N GLU A 510 1.49 -15.16 -1.33
CA GLU A 510 0.84 -14.50 -2.45
C GLU A 510 1.76 -14.50 -3.65
N ARG A 511 1.23 -14.77 -4.84
CA ARG A 511 1.95 -14.62 -6.09
C ARG A 511 1.01 -14.11 -7.16
N GLN A 512 1.47 -13.08 -7.87
CA GLN A 512 0.77 -12.49 -9.00
C GLN A 512 1.66 -12.46 -10.24
N LEU A 513 1.19 -13.17 -11.26
CA LEU A 513 1.75 -13.21 -12.61
C LEU A 513 0.89 -12.36 -13.52
N SER A 514 1.43 -11.23 -13.98
CA SER A 514 0.67 -10.24 -14.74
C SER A 514 1.45 -9.76 -15.97
N GLY A 515 0.75 -9.34 -17.00
CA GLY A 515 1.42 -8.83 -18.20
C GLY A 515 0.48 -8.18 -19.20
N GLY A 516 1.06 -7.65 -20.27
CA GLY A 516 0.31 -7.06 -21.36
C GLY A 516 1.19 -6.32 -22.36
N SER A 517 0.55 -5.68 -23.32
CA SER A 517 1.20 -4.82 -24.30
C SER A 517 0.57 -3.44 -24.31
N PHE A 518 1.35 -2.45 -24.69
CA PHE A 518 0.91 -1.06 -24.66
C PHE A 518 1.48 -0.29 -25.84
N HIS A 519 0.67 0.61 -26.39
CA HIS A 519 0.97 1.48 -27.51
C HIS A 519 0.84 2.94 -27.07
N LEU A 520 1.89 3.73 -27.25
CA LEU A 520 1.89 5.16 -26.97
C LEU A 520 1.58 5.95 -28.23
N ALA A 521 0.67 6.93 -28.12
CA ALA A 521 0.35 7.82 -29.22
C ALA A 521 0.00 9.24 -28.74
N PRO A 522 0.26 10.29 -29.54
CA PRO A 522 -0.13 11.67 -29.21
C PRO A 522 -1.63 11.85 -28.98
N THR A 523 -2.45 11.01 -29.62
CA THR A 523 -3.92 10.99 -29.49
C THR A 523 -4.40 10.23 -28.25
N GLY A 524 -3.48 9.69 -27.45
CA GLY A 524 -3.73 8.87 -26.27
C GLY A 524 -3.28 7.43 -26.45
N ASN A 525 -2.86 6.80 -25.36
CA ASN A 525 -2.21 5.50 -25.40
C ASN A 525 -3.24 4.37 -25.30
N THR A 526 -2.93 3.17 -25.74
CA THR A 526 -3.85 2.03 -25.69
C THR A 526 -3.13 0.79 -25.16
N GLY A 527 -3.80 0.05 -24.27
CA GLY A 527 -3.31 -1.22 -23.77
C GLY A 527 -4.05 -2.39 -24.41
N SER A 528 -3.38 -3.52 -24.55
CA SER A 528 -3.92 -4.75 -25.13
C SER A 528 -3.35 -5.98 -24.46
N ASN A 529 -4.04 -7.12 -24.58
CA ASN A 529 -3.61 -8.42 -24.08
C ASN A 529 -3.24 -8.43 -22.58
N GLY A 530 -3.93 -7.62 -21.77
CA GLY A 530 -3.76 -7.60 -20.33
C GLY A 530 -4.15 -8.94 -19.71
N THR A 531 -3.27 -9.53 -18.92
CA THR A 531 -3.51 -10.77 -18.17
C THR A 531 -3.04 -10.63 -16.72
N SER A 532 -3.70 -11.36 -15.83
CA SER A 532 -3.31 -11.47 -14.42
C SER A 532 -3.72 -12.84 -13.88
N ASN A 533 -2.84 -13.53 -13.18
CA ASN A 533 -3.10 -14.74 -12.43
C ASN A 533 -2.58 -14.51 -11.01
N ASN A 534 -3.48 -14.57 -10.03
CA ASN A 534 -3.14 -14.35 -8.63
C ASN A 534 -3.52 -15.58 -7.80
N THR A 535 -2.55 -16.10 -7.04
CA THR A 535 -2.74 -17.14 -6.03
C THR A 535 -2.45 -16.55 -4.67
N PHE A 536 -3.37 -16.76 -3.73
CA PHE A 536 -3.32 -16.19 -2.38
C PHE A 536 -3.72 -17.24 -1.36
N ASP A 537 -2.90 -17.40 -0.32
CA ASP A 537 -3.13 -18.25 0.83
C ASP A 537 -2.91 -17.44 2.11
N TYR A 538 -3.87 -17.52 3.04
CA TYR A 538 -3.84 -16.84 4.33
C TYR A 538 -4.22 -17.80 5.45
N VAL A 539 -3.48 -17.69 6.56
CA VAL A 539 -3.88 -18.26 7.85
C VAL A 539 -3.52 -17.28 8.97
N ASP A 540 -4.39 -17.09 9.95
CA ASP A 540 -4.05 -16.33 11.16
C ASP A 540 -3.78 -17.17 12.40
N THR A 541 -3.21 -16.51 13.41
CA THR A 541 -2.87 -17.13 14.69
C THR A 541 -4.08 -17.62 15.49
N THR A 542 -5.30 -17.30 15.05
CA THR A 542 -6.56 -17.79 15.63
C THR A 542 -7.21 -18.91 14.82
N GLY A 543 -6.59 -19.32 13.70
CA GLY A 543 -7.04 -20.43 12.87
C GLY A 543 -8.03 -20.06 11.76
N HIS A 544 -8.25 -18.77 11.48
CA HIS A 544 -8.97 -18.42 10.26
C HIS A 544 -8.10 -18.65 9.04
N THR A 545 -8.72 -19.09 7.95
CA THR A 545 -8.07 -19.45 6.69
C THR A 545 -8.82 -18.83 5.52
N TYR A 546 -8.07 -18.42 4.51
CA TYR A 546 -8.61 -17.98 3.23
C TYR A 546 -7.66 -18.36 2.11
N THR A 547 -8.20 -18.89 1.02
CA THR A 547 -7.44 -19.11 -0.20
C THR A 547 -8.21 -18.51 -1.38
N ARG A 548 -7.49 -17.96 -2.36
CA ARG A 548 -8.07 -17.54 -3.64
C ARG A 548 -7.11 -17.81 -4.78
N GLN A 549 -7.62 -18.41 -5.84
CA GLN A 549 -6.96 -18.46 -7.14
C GLN A 549 -7.85 -17.77 -8.15
N VAL A 550 -7.35 -16.69 -8.77
CA VAL A 550 -8.15 -15.88 -9.68
C VAL A 550 -7.34 -15.47 -10.90
N ASN A 551 -7.93 -15.65 -12.08
CA ASN A 551 -7.31 -15.29 -13.36
C ASN A 551 -8.18 -14.29 -14.10
N ALA A 552 -7.53 -13.35 -14.79
CA ALA A 552 -8.16 -12.42 -15.70
C ALA A 552 -7.43 -12.34 -17.03
N SER A 553 -8.19 -12.11 -18.09
CA SER A 553 -7.68 -11.74 -19.41
C SER A 553 -8.59 -10.70 -20.04
N SER A 554 -8.02 -9.62 -20.56
CA SER A 554 -8.75 -8.56 -21.25
C SER A 554 -9.94 -8.02 -20.45
N ASN A 555 -9.70 -7.73 -19.16
CA ASN A 555 -10.69 -7.28 -18.17
C ASN A 555 -11.78 -8.31 -17.78
N VAL A 556 -11.68 -9.55 -18.24
CA VAL A 556 -12.66 -10.62 -17.92
C VAL A 556 -12.03 -11.62 -16.95
N ILE A 557 -12.73 -11.89 -15.84
CA ILE A 557 -12.37 -12.99 -14.93
C ILE A 557 -12.61 -14.32 -15.65
N THR A 558 -11.56 -15.14 -15.79
CA THR A 558 -11.60 -16.43 -16.47
C THR A 558 -11.54 -17.62 -15.51
N LEU A 559 -11.18 -17.38 -14.25
CA LEU A 559 -11.16 -18.35 -13.15
C LEU A 559 -11.31 -17.57 -11.84
N ASP A 560 -12.14 -18.04 -10.92
CA ASP A 560 -12.14 -17.59 -9.53
C ASP A 560 -12.50 -18.76 -8.62
N ARG A 561 -11.56 -19.19 -7.78
CA ARG A 561 -11.75 -20.27 -6.81
C ARG A 561 -11.37 -19.73 -5.44
N GLN A 562 -12.32 -19.76 -4.52
CA GLN A 562 -12.12 -19.31 -3.14
C GLN A 562 -12.32 -20.48 -2.16
N GLY A 563 -11.58 -20.48 -1.06
CA GLY A 563 -11.62 -21.51 -0.03
C GLY A 563 -11.22 -20.99 1.35
N GLY A 564 -11.27 -21.86 2.35
CA GLY A 564 -11.03 -21.51 3.75
C GLY A 564 -12.32 -21.10 4.49
N ASN A 565 -12.22 -20.92 5.81
CA ASN A 565 -13.38 -20.60 6.65
C ASN A 565 -13.81 -19.13 6.60
N LEU A 566 -13.00 -18.25 6.02
CA LEU A 566 -13.36 -16.86 5.74
C LEU A 566 -13.98 -16.66 4.35
N ALA A 567 -13.92 -17.67 3.48
CA ALA A 567 -14.49 -17.53 2.14
C ALA A 567 -16.00 -17.24 2.23
N PRO A 568 -16.51 -16.30 1.41
CA PRO A 568 -17.95 -16.08 1.33
C PRO A 568 -18.63 -17.38 0.91
N SER A 569 -19.85 -17.63 1.44
CA SER A 569 -20.64 -18.80 1.03
C SER A 569 -20.77 -18.81 -0.50
N PRO A 570 -20.68 -19.98 -1.17
CA PRO A 570 -20.66 -20.04 -2.63
C PRO A 570 -21.91 -19.38 -3.21
N ILE A 571 -21.72 -18.21 -3.84
CA ILE A 571 -22.72 -17.57 -4.70
C ILE A 571 -22.48 -18.13 -6.10
N PRO A 572 -23.53 -18.50 -6.87
CA PRO A 572 -23.36 -19.03 -8.23
C PRO A 572 -22.60 -18.04 -9.12
N ASP A 573 -21.77 -18.59 -10.00
CA ASP A 573 -20.97 -17.88 -11.01
C ASP A 573 -21.82 -16.84 -11.75
N GLN A 574 -21.65 -15.56 -11.42
CA GLN A 574 -22.02 -14.47 -12.33
C GLN A 574 -20.80 -14.07 -13.13
N LEU A 575 -20.54 -14.85 -14.19
CA LEU A 575 -19.72 -14.40 -15.31
C LEU A 575 -20.42 -13.18 -15.91
N SER A 576 -19.86 -11.99 -15.65
CA SER A 576 -20.30 -10.78 -16.31
C SER A 576 -19.63 -10.70 -17.68
N GLU A 577 -20.40 -10.83 -18.76
CA GLU A 577 -19.97 -10.42 -20.09
C GLU A 577 -20.04 -8.90 -20.19
N VAL A 578 -18.90 -8.24 -20.41
CA VAL A 578 -18.86 -6.82 -20.81
C VAL A 578 -17.93 -6.68 -22.01
N SER A 579 -18.39 -5.85 -22.96
CA SER A 579 -17.80 -5.57 -24.27
C SER A 579 -16.36 -5.01 -24.18
N PRO A 580 -15.44 -5.41 -25.09
CA PRO A 580 -14.06 -4.97 -25.10
C PRO A 580 -13.94 -3.56 -25.68
N ALA A 581 -14.38 -2.54 -24.94
CA ALA A 581 -13.99 -1.17 -25.25
C ALA A 581 -12.54 -0.98 -24.82
N GLN A 582 -11.60 -1.09 -25.77
CA GLN A 582 -10.19 -0.78 -25.53
C GLN A 582 -10.06 0.69 -25.11
N ALA A 583 -9.60 0.89 -23.88
CA ALA A 583 -9.48 2.21 -23.29
C ALA A 583 -8.27 2.97 -23.86
N VAL A 584 -8.48 4.27 -24.09
CA VAL A 584 -7.39 5.23 -24.24
C VAL A 584 -6.86 5.53 -22.84
N MET A 585 -5.71 4.98 -22.49
CA MET A 585 -5.02 5.07 -21.19
C MET A 585 -3.76 5.94 -21.32
N LYS A 586 -3.10 6.24 -20.21
CA LYS A 586 -1.76 6.83 -20.21
C LYS A 586 -0.88 6.01 -19.25
N ALA A 587 0.03 5.18 -19.75
CA ALA A 587 0.97 4.48 -18.89
C ALA A 587 2.03 5.45 -18.32
N ARG A 588 2.38 5.27 -17.05
CA ARG A 588 3.61 5.82 -16.48
C ARG A 588 4.73 4.80 -16.62
N LEU A 589 5.78 5.18 -17.34
CA LEU A 589 6.96 4.33 -17.55
C LEU A 589 7.96 4.48 -16.40
N PRO A 590 8.72 3.41 -16.07
CA PRO A 590 9.83 3.51 -15.15
C PRO A 590 10.81 4.62 -15.55
N GLY A 591 11.44 5.24 -14.56
CA GLY A 591 12.66 5.99 -14.84
C GLY A 591 12.51 7.33 -15.56
N GLY A 592 11.28 7.82 -15.72
CA GLY A 592 11.01 9.05 -16.49
C GLY A 592 11.16 8.87 -18.00
N ARG A 593 11.13 7.63 -18.50
CA ARG A 593 11.25 7.32 -19.92
C ARG A 593 10.23 8.09 -20.75
N VAL A 594 10.73 8.96 -21.63
CA VAL A 594 9.93 9.67 -22.64
C VAL A 594 10.28 9.05 -23.99
N ILE A 595 9.29 8.45 -24.65
CA ILE A 595 9.49 7.86 -25.98
C ILE A 595 9.31 8.94 -27.04
N GLY A 596 10.31 9.12 -27.91
CA GLY A 596 10.24 10.06 -29.05
C GLY A 596 10.89 11.44 -28.84
N GLY A 597 11.76 11.62 -27.85
CA GLY A 597 12.57 12.84 -27.69
C GLY A 597 13.97 12.67 -28.30
N ASN A 598 14.26 13.42 -29.36
CA ASN A 598 15.64 13.87 -29.63
C ASN A 598 16.01 14.97 -28.64
#